data_AF-A0AA86IYJ4-F1
#
_entry.id   AF-A0AA86IYJ4-F1
#
_cell.length_a   1.000
_cell.length_b   1.000
_cell.length_c   1.000
_cell.angle_alpha   90.00
_cell.angle_beta   90.00
_cell.angle_gamma   90.00
#
_symmetry.space_group_name_H-M   'P 1'
#
loop_
_entity.id
_entity.type
_entity.pdbx_description
1 polymer ?
#
loop_
_entity_poly.entity_id
_entity_poly.type
_entity_poly.pdbx_seq_one_letter_code
_entity_poly.pdbx_strand_id
1 'polypeptide(L)'
;MNNQTPAGTGKNQNQNKNQNQAKGNTNTDIPDGDHWKAKINGAKQQWSKLQQEELVSTAGDSDQLSSLVQKRYSMNKADADKQVEAFFNKH
;
A
#
# COMPACT_ATOMS: atom_id res chain seq x y z
N MET A 1 -37.87 -35.24 -47.33
CA MET A 1 -36.88 -36.13 -46.70
C MET A 1 -35.51 -35.52 -46.91
N ASN A 2 -34.85 -35.15 -45.80
CA ASN A 2 -33.41 -35.25 -45.49
C ASN A 2 -32.43 -34.57 -46.48
N ASN A 3 -31.40 -33.80 -46.12
CA ASN A 3 -30.78 -33.41 -44.87
C ASN A 3 -29.69 -32.37 -45.24
N GLN A 4 -29.22 -31.61 -44.25
CA GLN A 4 -27.87 -31.03 -44.15
C GLN A 4 -27.55 -29.69 -44.84
N THR A 5 -27.28 -28.75 -43.94
CA THR A 5 -26.36 -27.61 -43.98
C THR A 5 -25.05 -27.88 -44.74
N PRO A 6 -24.44 -26.82 -45.29
CA PRO A 6 -23.03 -26.58 -45.01
C PRO A 6 -22.86 -25.20 -44.36
N ALA A 7 -22.25 -25.23 -43.19
CA ALA A 7 -21.71 -24.05 -42.53
C ALA A 7 -20.64 -23.42 -43.44
N GLY A 8 -20.77 -22.11 -43.66
CA GLY A 8 -19.90 -21.32 -44.53
C GLY A 8 -19.68 -19.93 -43.96
N THR A 9 -18.82 -19.86 -42.95
CA THR A 9 -17.89 -18.79 -42.58
C THR A 9 -18.02 -17.43 -43.28
N GLY A 10 -18.49 -16.43 -42.51
CA GLY A 10 -18.27 -15.00 -42.76
C GLY A 10 -17.44 -14.39 -41.64
N LYS A 11 -16.18 -14.09 -41.93
CA LYS A 11 -15.23 -13.39 -41.03
C LYS A 11 -15.67 -11.95 -40.83
N ASN A 12 -15.80 -11.45 -39.59
CA ASN A 12 -15.26 -10.13 -39.24
C ASN A 12 -15.20 -9.85 -37.72
N GLN A 13 -13.95 -9.86 -37.22
CA GLN A 13 -13.35 -8.94 -36.25
C GLN A 13 -14.21 -8.39 -35.10
N ASN A 14 -13.97 -8.94 -33.91
CA ASN A 14 -13.77 -8.12 -32.72
C ASN A 14 -12.71 -8.86 -31.88
N GLN A 15 -11.42 -8.55 -32.03
CA GLN A 15 -10.71 -7.62 -31.14
C GLN A 15 -11.32 -7.72 -29.71
N ASN A 16 -10.69 -8.35 -28.73
CA ASN A 16 -9.46 -7.86 -28.16
C ASN A 16 -8.89 -8.94 -27.22
N LYS A 17 -7.57 -9.13 -27.32
CA LYS A 17 -6.79 -9.99 -26.48
C LYS A 17 -6.73 -9.40 -25.07
N ASN A 18 -6.78 -10.29 -24.08
CA ASN A 18 -6.01 -10.26 -22.84
C ASN A 18 -5.78 -8.88 -22.20
N GLN A 19 -6.45 -8.62 -21.08
CA GLN A 19 -5.92 -7.73 -20.04
C GLN A 19 -6.68 -7.93 -18.72
N ASN A 20 -5.94 -8.49 -17.75
CA ASN A 20 -5.92 -8.04 -16.36
C ASN A 20 -7.22 -8.12 -15.54
N GLN A 21 -7.46 -9.30 -14.94
CA GLN A 21 -7.92 -9.30 -13.54
C GLN A 21 -6.70 -9.10 -12.63
N ALA A 22 -6.08 -7.93 -12.75
CA ALA A 22 -5.16 -7.44 -11.74
C ALA A 22 -6.00 -7.01 -10.54
N LYS A 23 -5.83 -7.70 -9.42
CA LYS A 23 -6.08 -7.14 -8.09
C LYS A 23 -5.36 -5.79 -8.03
N GLY A 24 -6.08 -4.68 -7.97
CA GLY A 24 -5.47 -3.37 -7.86
C GLY A 24 -6.37 -2.23 -8.33
N ASN A 25 -7.63 -2.21 -7.90
CA ASN A 25 -8.56 -1.13 -8.21
C ASN A 25 -8.36 0.01 -7.20
N THR A 26 -7.30 0.79 -7.32
CA THR A 26 -7.23 2.13 -6.70
C THR A 26 -6.48 3.06 -7.63
N ASN A 27 -7.11 3.40 -8.76
CA ASN A 27 -6.86 4.69 -9.39
C ASN A 27 -7.72 5.72 -8.64
N THR A 28 -7.25 6.11 -7.47
CA THR A 28 -7.78 7.22 -6.68
C THR A 28 -6.57 7.94 -6.17
N ASP A 29 -6.45 9.22 -6.51
CA ASP A 29 -5.73 10.22 -5.74
C ASP A 29 -5.66 9.78 -4.28
N ILE A 30 -4.51 9.24 -3.87
CA ILE A 30 -4.34 8.68 -2.54
C ILE A 30 -4.08 9.89 -1.65
N PRO A 31 -5.03 10.35 -0.81
CA PRO A 31 -4.64 11.21 0.29
C PRO A 31 -3.60 10.42 1.09
N ASP A 32 -2.47 11.03 1.44
CA ASP A 32 -1.18 10.47 1.91
C ASP A 32 -1.17 9.21 2.83
N GLY A 33 -2.32 8.79 3.35
CA GLY A 33 -2.54 7.63 4.23
C GLY A 33 -2.29 6.23 3.65
N ASP A 34 -2.49 5.92 2.36
CA ASP A 34 -2.17 4.55 1.87
C ASP A 34 -0.66 4.30 1.77
N HIS A 35 0.14 5.32 1.49
CA HIS A 35 1.60 5.22 1.54
C HIS A 35 2.09 4.95 2.97
N TRP A 36 1.47 5.58 3.97
CA TRP A 36 1.79 5.31 5.36
C TRP A 36 1.52 3.84 5.74
N LYS A 37 0.32 3.31 5.42
CA LYS A 37 -0.03 1.91 5.72
C LYS A 37 0.98 0.91 5.17
N ALA A 38 1.52 1.14 3.98
CA ALA A 38 2.57 0.31 3.41
C ALA A 38 3.89 0.40 4.21
N LYS A 39 4.24 1.61 4.66
CA LYS A 39 5.42 1.88 5.50
C LYS A 39 5.28 1.30 6.92
N ILE A 40 4.08 1.13 7.47
CA ILE A 40 3.90 0.61 8.85
C ILE A 40 4.56 -0.76 9.06
N ASN A 41 4.55 -1.64 8.06
CA ASN A 41 5.24 -2.93 8.18
C ASN A 41 6.75 -2.76 8.38
N GLY A 42 7.36 -1.76 7.74
CA GLY A 42 8.77 -1.39 7.95
C GLY A 42 8.98 -0.71 9.30
N ALA A 43 8.06 0.17 9.70
CA ALA A 43 8.08 0.83 11.00
C ALA A 43 7.99 -0.19 12.16
N LYS A 44 7.13 -1.21 12.06
CA LYS A 44 7.03 -2.30 13.03
C LYS A 44 8.32 -3.13 13.13
N GLN A 45 9.00 -3.32 12.01
CA GLN A 45 10.30 -4.01 12.00
C GLN A 45 11.39 -3.16 12.66
N GLN A 46 11.43 -1.86 12.37
CA GLN A 46 12.36 -0.92 13.01
C GLN A 46 12.08 -0.78 14.52
N TRP A 47 10.80 -0.64 14.88
CA TRP A 47 10.34 -0.43 16.23
C TRP A 47 9.55 -1.64 16.74
N SER A 48 10.25 -2.72 17.10
CA SER A 48 9.61 -3.93 17.61
C SER A 48 8.85 -3.76 18.94
N LYS A 49 9.07 -2.65 19.67
CA LYS A 49 8.29 -2.31 20.87
C LYS A 49 6.98 -1.56 20.56
N LEU A 50 6.81 -1.09 19.32
CA LEU A 50 5.59 -0.45 18.85
C LEU A 50 4.68 -1.46 18.19
N GLN A 51 3.38 -1.35 18.46
CA GLN A 51 2.39 -2.18 17.79
C GLN A 51 1.95 -1.50 16.50
N GLN A 52 1.59 -2.33 15.51
CA GLN A 52 1.11 -1.86 14.21
C GLN A 52 -0.10 -0.93 14.34
N GLU A 53 -1.03 -1.24 15.24
CA GLU A 53 -2.21 -0.42 15.56
C GLU A 53 -1.86 0.99 16.03
N GLU A 54 -0.81 1.16 16.83
CA GLU A 54 -0.37 2.48 17.29
C GLU A 54 0.32 3.25 16.18
N LEU A 55 1.10 2.57 15.34
CA LEU A 55 1.68 3.15 14.13
C LEU A 55 0.57 3.57 13.14
N VAL A 56 -0.51 2.80 13.01
CA VAL A 56 -1.67 3.18 12.18
C VAL A 56 -2.33 4.43 12.74
N SER A 57 -2.43 4.53 14.06
CA SER A 57 -3.06 5.65 14.76
C SER A 57 -2.30 6.97 14.58
N THR A 58 -1.00 6.94 14.28
CA THR A 58 -0.25 8.17 13.95
C THR A 58 -0.54 8.70 12.55
N ALA A 59 -1.22 7.94 11.69
CA ALA A 59 -1.59 8.34 10.33
C ALA A 59 -0.42 8.86 9.45
N GLY A 60 0.83 8.50 9.79
CA GLY A 60 2.02 8.96 9.08
C GLY A 60 2.53 10.33 9.53
N ASP A 61 2.00 10.86 10.62
CA ASP A 61 2.49 12.07 11.25
C ASP A 61 3.80 11.78 12.01
N SER A 62 4.85 12.50 11.63
CA SER A 62 6.19 12.34 12.21
C SER A 62 6.27 12.80 13.66
N ASP A 63 5.52 13.84 14.06
CA ASP A 63 5.50 14.33 15.44
C ASP A 63 4.76 13.37 16.37
N GLN A 64 3.63 12.80 15.93
CA GLN A 64 2.90 11.75 16.64
C GLN A 64 3.77 10.51 16.80
N LEU A 65 4.46 10.09 15.73
CA LEU A 65 5.35 8.94 15.75
C LEU A 65 6.57 9.17 16.65
N SER A 66 7.17 10.36 16.61
CA SER A 66 8.28 10.78 17.50
C SER A 66 7.84 10.69 18.96
N SER A 67 6.68 11.24 19.29
CA SER A 67 6.12 11.20 20.64
C SER A 67 5.84 9.77 21.11
N LEU A 68 5.38 8.89 20.22
CA LEU A 68 5.12 7.48 20.51
C LEU A 68 6.43 6.73 20.77
N VAL A 69 7.43 6.89 19.91
CA VAL A 69 8.77 6.29 20.04
C VAL A 69 9.43 6.76 21.34
N GLN A 70 9.36 8.07 21.63
CA GLN A 70 9.89 8.67 22.86
C GLN A 70 9.34 7.99 24.11
N LYS A 71 8.01 7.84 24.21
CA LYS A 71 7.33 7.22 25.36
C LYS A 71 7.61 5.73 25.48
N ARG A 72 7.72 5.01 24.36
CA ARG A 72 7.85 3.55 24.33
C ARG A 72 9.26 3.04 24.53
N TYR A 73 10.24 3.84 24.11
CA TYR A 73 11.64 3.53 24.31
C TYR A 73 12.29 4.34 25.43
N SER A 74 11.54 5.23 26.09
CA SER A 74 12.04 6.15 27.13
C SER A 74 13.30 6.89 26.66
N MET A 75 13.29 7.37 25.42
CA MET A 75 14.42 8.06 24.79
C MET A 75 14.18 9.56 24.70
N ASN A 76 15.21 10.31 24.31
CA ASN A 76 15.15 11.75 24.16
C ASN A 76 14.38 12.12 22.87
N LYS A 77 13.68 13.26 22.86
CA LYS A 77 12.94 13.71 21.66
C LYS A 77 13.86 13.81 20.43
N ALA A 78 15.09 14.29 20.61
CA ALA A 78 16.06 14.38 19.52
C ALA A 78 16.42 13.01 18.88
N ASP A 79 16.51 11.96 19.68
CA ASP A 79 16.79 10.60 19.16
C ASP A 79 15.54 9.99 18.51
N ALA A 80 14.36 10.25 19.09
CA ALA A 80 13.09 9.82 18.51
C ALA A 80 12.83 10.49 17.16
N ASP A 81 12.95 11.82 17.08
CA ASP A 81 12.85 12.58 15.83
C ASP A 81 13.84 12.06 14.79
N LYS A 82 15.12 11.88 15.14
CA LYS A 82 16.11 11.31 14.20
C LYS A 82 15.71 9.94 13.65
N GLN A 83 15.19 9.04 14.50
CA GLN A 83 14.74 7.73 14.04
C GLN A 83 13.55 7.83 13.10
N VAL A 84 12.62 8.72 13.42
CA VAL A 84 11.42 8.96 12.63
C VAL A 84 11.76 9.62 11.29
N GLU A 85 12.55 10.69 11.30
CA GLU A 85 13.07 11.35 10.10
C GLU A 85 13.84 10.36 9.22
N ALA A 86 14.74 9.55 9.81
CA ALA A 86 15.49 8.54 9.07
C ALA A 86 14.57 7.48 8.44
N PHE A 87 13.43 7.16 9.09
CA PHE A 87 12.44 6.26 8.56
C PHE A 87 11.66 6.88 7.39
N PHE A 88 11.23 8.13 7.51
CA PHE A 88 10.53 8.84 6.44
C PHE A 88 11.43 9.15 5.24
N ASN A 89 12.71 9.45 5.50
CA ASN A 89 13.74 9.71 4.49
C ASN A 89 14.25 8.45 3.79
N LYS A 90 13.93 7.24 4.31
CA LYS A 90 14.15 5.99 3.58
C LYS A 90 13.12 5.91 2.45
N HIS A 91 13.59 6.17 1.24
CA HIS A 91 12.85 6.05 -0.03
C HIS A 91 12.23 4.67 -0.20
#